data_AF-A0A5B9E7D2-F1
#
_entry.id   AF-A0A5B9E7D2-F1
#
_cell.length_a   1.000
_cell.length_b   1.000
_cell.length_c   1.000
_cell.angle_alpha   90.00
_cell.angle_beta   90.00
_cell.angle_gamma   90.00
#
_symmetry.space_group_name_H-M   'P 1'
#
loop_
_entity.id
_entity.type
_entity.pdbx_description
1 polymer ?
#
loop_
_entity_poly.entity_id
_entity_poly.type
_entity_poly.pdbx_seq_one_letter_code
_entity_poly.pdbx_strand_id
1 'polypeptide(L)'
;MTILRRVARNIAGYVVQHASPGWKEWAEGLGRELDFIESDWRALRWAVSSLPVLLDRRPRAILSSADLEIAAQKFASQKRYRVNDVWLANNKDWLVWVGPLLSCLIQLLTEHTRYWSANCVALPGLIILLTHGVLHRKPSSVPDRDDTAGMVQFYKKELERFCNVSFWFYFVGFLSVGLGYSLMVGVIGKLILGLFWTVNLWIIAWKYRNDSRHLQQIERLTGDDVSA
;
A
#
# COMPACT_ATOMS: atom_id res chain seq x y z
N MET A 1 -4.70 14.34 -33.13
CA MET A 1 -4.34 13.94 -31.75
C MET A 1 -3.41 12.74 -31.78
N THR A 2 -2.30 12.77 -31.06
CA THR A 2 -1.39 11.62 -30.94
C THR A 2 -1.89 10.61 -29.90
N ILE A 3 -1.35 9.39 -29.96
CA ILE A 3 -1.64 8.33 -29.00
C ILE A 3 -1.24 8.77 -27.59
N LEU A 4 -0.07 9.40 -27.44
CA LEU A 4 0.41 9.93 -26.16
C LEU A 4 -0.56 10.94 -25.54
N ARG A 5 -1.09 11.87 -26.35
CA ARG A 5 -2.08 12.83 -25.87
C ARG A 5 -3.38 12.18 -25.42
N ARG A 6 -3.83 11.12 -26.12
CA ARG A 6 -5.01 10.35 -25.74
C ARG A 6 -4.80 9.63 -24.40
N VAL A 7 -3.63 9.01 -24.21
CA VAL A 7 -3.28 8.37 -22.93
C VAL A 7 -3.24 9.39 -21.79
N ALA A 8 -2.63 10.56 -22.02
CA ALA A 8 -2.57 11.63 -21.03
C ALA A 8 -3.98 12.10 -20.61
N ARG A 9 -4.90 12.30 -21.57
CA ARG A 9 -6.30 12.66 -21.27
C ARG A 9 -7.03 11.56 -20.51
N ASN A 10 -6.84 10.30 -20.87
CA ASN A 10 -7.47 9.18 -20.15
C ASN A 10 -6.99 9.11 -18.71
N ILE A 11 -5.69 9.30 -18.46
CA ILE A 11 -5.14 9.35 -17.11
C ILE A 11 -5.74 10.54 -16.33
N ALA A 12 -5.74 11.74 -16.91
CA ALA A 12 -6.29 12.92 -16.26
C ALA A 12 -7.80 12.79 -15.96
N GLY A 13 -8.58 12.29 -16.92
CA GLY A 13 -10.01 12.03 -16.73
C GLY A 13 -10.27 10.98 -15.65
N TYR A 14 -9.46 9.93 -15.60
CA TYR A 14 -9.51 8.94 -14.52
C TYR A 14 -9.19 9.56 -13.16
N VAL A 15 -8.18 10.44 -13.10
CA VAL A 15 -7.81 11.22 -11.90
C VAL A 15 -8.97 12.08 -11.42
N VAL A 16 -9.58 12.86 -12.30
CA VAL A 16 -10.75 13.72 -11.96
C VAL A 16 -11.92 12.90 -11.44
N GLN A 17 -12.21 11.77 -12.09
CA GLN A 17 -13.35 10.93 -11.72
C GLN A 17 -13.18 10.26 -10.35
N HIS A 18 -11.95 9.89 -9.98
CA HIS A 18 -11.67 9.13 -8.76
C HIS A 18 -11.01 9.96 -7.65
N ALA A 19 -10.76 11.25 -7.89
CA ALA A 19 -10.24 12.17 -6.88
C ALA A 19 -11.17 12.21 -5.66
N SER A 20 -10.57 12.28 -4.47
CA SER A 20 -11.34 12.44 -3.24
C SER A 20 -12.06 13.80 -3.22
N PRO A 21 -13.20 13.94 -2.51
CA PRO A 21 -13.99 15.18 -2.53
C PRO A 21 -13.17 16.45 -2.22
N GLY A 22 -12.21 16.38 -1.30
CA GLY A 22 -11.34 17.52 -0.95
C GLY A 22 -10.26 17.87 -1.98
N TRP A 23 -10.07 17.04 -3.00
CA TRP A 23 -9.08 17.25 -4.07
C TRP A 23 -9.73 17.41 -5.46
N LYS A 24 -11.05 17.43 -5.52
CA LYS A 24 -11.79 17.42 -6.79
C LYS A 24 -11.57 18.68 -7.60
N GLU A 25 -11.60 19.86 -6.97
CA GLU A 25 -11.31 21.13 -7.64
C GLU A 25 -9.89 21.18 -8.21
N TRP A 26 -8.91 20.67 -7.45
CA TRP A 26 -7.52 20.58 -7.91
C TRP A 26 -7.38 19.61 -9.10
N ALA A 27 -8.04 18.45 -9.03
CA ALA A 27 -8.03 17.47 -10.11
C ALA A 27 -8.71 18.00 -11.39
N GLU A 28 -9.80 18.76 -11.24
CA GLU A 28 -10.46 19.45 -12.36
C GLU A 28 -9.57 20.54 -12.96
N GLY A 29 -8.85 21.31 -12.12
CA GLY A 29 -7.85 22.28 -12.55
C GLY A 29 -6.75 21.64 -13.40
N LEU A 30 -6.18 20.53 -12.93
CA LEU A 30 -5.20 19.75 -13.70
C LEU A 30 -5.73 19.25 -15.04
N GLY A 31 -6.98 18.79 -15.06
CA GLY A 31 -7.64 18.34 -16.28
C GLY A 31 -7.70 19.44 -17.32
N ARG A 32 -7.97 20.69 -16.89
CA ARG A 32 -7.98 21.87 -17.76
C ARG A 32 -6.57 22.27 -18.21
N GLU A 33 -5.60 22.22 -17.32
CA GLU A 33 -4.20 22.56 -17.64
C GLU A 33 -3.56 21.64 -18.68
N LEU A 34 -4.02 20.38 -18.75
CA LEU A 34 -3.52 19.38 -19.70
C LEU A 34 -3.64 19.82 -21.17
N ASP A 35 -4.69 20.57 -21.51
CA ASP A 35 -4.93 21.02 -22.89
C ASP A 35 -4.03 22.20 -23.30
N PHE A 36 -3.41 22.89 -22.34
CA PHE A 36 -2.46 23.99 -22.60
C PHE A 36 -1.01 23.55 -22.76
N ILE A 37 -0.69 22.28 -22.45
CA ILE A 37 0.67 21.76 -22.56
C ILE A 37 0.98 21.42 -24.02
N GLU A 38 1.91 22.13 -24.66
CA GLU A 38 2.22 21.94 -26.09
C GLU A 38 2.82 20.56 -26.41
N SER A 39 3.71 20.06 -25.57
CA SER A 39 4.41 18.78 -25.80
C SER A 39 3.62 17.58 -25.28
N ASP A 40 3.39 16.58 -26.14
CA ASP A 40 2.66 15.36 -25.76
C ASP A 40 3.35 14.56 -24.65
N TRP A 41 4.68 14.53 -24.65
CA TRP A 41 5.46 13.89 -23.59
C TRP A 41 5.35 14.64 -22.27
N ARG A 42 5.33 15.98 -22.30
CA ARG A 42 5.10 16.79 -21.09
C ARG A 42 3.68 16.60 -20.58
N ALA A 43 2.69 16.52 -21.47
CA ALA A 43 1.29 16.27 -21.09
C ALA A 43 1.13 14.88 -20.45
N LEU A 44 1.79 13.85 -21.00
CA LEU A 44 1.78 12.52 -20.39
C LEU A 44 2.47 12.53 -19.03
N ARG A 45 3.65 13.14 -18.90
CA ARG A 45 4.36 13.26 -17.62
C ARG A 45 3.51 14.02 -16.60
N TRP A 46 2.82 15.08 -17.01
CA TRP A 46 1.90 15.87 -16.20
C TRP A 46 0.75 15.01 -15.67
N ALA A 47 0.06 14.30 -16.56
CA ALA A 47 -1.02 13.39 -16.18
C ALA A 47 -0.54 12.29 -15.23
N VAL A 48 0.61 11.67 -15.49
CA VAL A 48 1.20 10.66 -14.59
C VAL A 48 1.55 11.27 -13.23
N SER A 49 2.08 12.49 -13.19
CA SER A 49 2.40 13.20 -11.94
C SER A 49 1.18 13.58 -11.11
N SER A 50 -0.04 13.50 -11.68
CA SER A 50 -1.30 13.73 -10.97
C SER A 50 -1.93 12.47 -10.35
N LEU A 51 -1.51 11.27 -10.76
CA LEU A 51 -1.95 10.00 -10.15
C LEU A 51 -1.79 9.96 -8.62
N PRO A 52 -0.76 10.59 -8.01
CA PRO A 52 -0.67 10.69 -6.56
C PRO A 52 -1.88 11.25 -5.84
N VAL A 53 -2.71 12.09 -6.47
CA VAL A 53 -3.91 12.62 -5.82
C VAL A 53 -5.05 11.63 -5.73
N LEU A 54 -5.08 10.61 -6.60
CA LEU A 54 -5.99 9.48 -6.41
C LEU A 54 -5.70 8.72 -5.14
N LEU A 55 -4.42 8.69 -4.75
CA LEU A 55 -4.00 8.06 -3.53
C LEU A 55 -4.03 9.04 -2.36
N ASP A 56 -3.83 10.36 -2.52
CA ASP A 56 -4.05 11.35 -1.45
C ASP A 56 -5.54 11.57 -1.11
N ARG A 57 -6.30 10.47 -1.00
CA ARG A 57 -7.40 10.36 -0.03
C ARG A 57 -6.82 10.64 1.34
N ARG A 58 -6.72 11.94 1.65
CA ARG A 58 -6.54 12.38 3.02
C ARG A 58 -7.66 11.72 3.81
N PRO A 59 -7.33 10.94 4.82
CA PRO A 59 -8.34 10.40 5.67
C PRO A 59 -9.15 11.55 6.25
N ARG A 60 -10.45 11.32 6.42
CA ARG A 60 -11.33 12.30 7.04
C ARG A 60 -10.66 12.72 8.35
N ALA A 61 -10.35 14.01 8.47
CA ALA A 61 -9.71 14.54 9.67
C ALA A 61 -10.58 14.15 10.88
N ILE A 62 -9.97 13.51 11.86
CA ILE A 62 -10.62 13.21 13.13
C ILE A 62 -10.46 14.47 13.96
N LEU A 63 -11.56 15.22 14.12
CA LEU A 63 -11.55 16.53 14.78
C LEU A 63 -12.09 16.46 16.21
N SER A 64 -12.71 15.35 16.58
CA SER A 64 -13.35 15.15 17.88
C SER A 64 -13.24 13.70 18.35
N SER A 65 -13.43 13.46 19.64
CA SER A 65 -13.56 12.11 20.23
C SER A 65 -14.72 11.34 19.62
N ALA A 66 -15.86 11.99 19.34
CA ALA A 66 -16.99 11.39 18.66
C ALA A 66 -16.64 10.91 17.23
N ASP A 67 -15.87 11.70 16.47
CA ASP A 67 -15.39 11.26 15.15
C ASP A 67 -14.44 10.06 15.26
N LEU A 68 -13.62 10.01 16.31
CA LEU A 68 -12.70 8.91 16.58
C LEU A 68 -13.45 7.61 16.86
N GLU A 69 -14.50 7.66 17.68
CA GLU A 69 -15.36 6.51 17.98
C GLU A 69 -16.05 5.99 16.72
N ILE A 70 -16.60 6.87 15.88
CA ILE A 70 -17.23 6.49 14.62
C ILE A 70 -16.20 5.84 13.68
N ALA A 71 -14.99 6.41 13.58
CA ALA A 71 -13.93 5.85 12.76
C ALA A 71 -13.48 4.47 13.26
N ALA A 72 -13.31 4.31 14.57
CA ALA A 72 -12.95 3.05 15.21
C ALA A 72 -14.04 1.98 15.01
N GLN A 73 -15.31 2.33 15.17
CA GLN A 73 -16.44 1.42 14.95
C GLN A 73 -16.56 1.02 13.48
N LYS A 74 -16.33 1.95 12.55
CA LYS A 74 -16.29 1.65 11.11
C LYS A 74 -15.13 0.72 10.77
N PHE A 75 -13.96 0.94 11.35
CA PHE A 75 -12.80 0.07 11.15
C PHE A 75 -13.04 -1.33 11.73
N ALA A 76 -13.56 -1.42 12.95
CA ALA A 76 -13.89 -2.67 13.62
C ALA A 76 -14.94 -3.48 12.83
N SER A 77 -16.02 -2.83 12.38
CA SER A 77 -17.04 -3.48 11.56
C SER A 77 -16.49 -3.97 10.22
N GLN A 78 -15.73 -3.14 9.50
CA GLN A 78 -15.04 -3.57 8.27
C GLN A 78 -14.16 -4.79 8.53
N LYS A 79 -13.43 -4.81 9.63
CA LYS A 79 -12.56 -5.92 9.99
C LYS A 79 -13.36 -7.19 10.31
N ARG A 80 -14.47 -7.09 11.05
CA ARG A 80 -15.40 -8.21 11.31
C ARG A 80 -15.98 -8.79 10.03
N TYR A 81 -16.46 -7.95 9.10
CA TYR A 81 -17.01 -8.43 7.83
C TYR A 81 -15.95 -8.99 6.89
N ARG A 82 -14.73 -8.44 6.92
CA ARG A 82 -13.59 -9.00 6.19
C ARG A 82 -13.17 -10.38 6.74
N VAL A 83 -13.57 -10.75 7.96
CA VAL A 83 -13.43 -12.12 8.50
C VAL A 83 -14.35 -13.14 7.77
N ASN A 84 -15.39 -12.71 7.05
CA ASN A 84 -16.26 -13.65 6.33
C ASN A 84 -15.81 -13.96 4.88
N ASP A 85 -15.01 -13.09 4.24
CA ASP A 85 -14.35 -13.37 2.95
C ASP A 85 -12.96 -14.04 3.12
N VAL A 86 -12.74 -14.66 4.28
CA VAL A 86 -11.43 -14.96 4.86
C VAL A 86 -10.54 -15.86 4.04
N TRP A 87 -11.10 -16.82 3.30
CA TRP A 87 -10.24 -17.74 2.59
C TRP A 87 -9.51 -17.02 1.45
N LEU A 88 -10.21 -16.39 0.50
CA LEU A 88 -9.56 -15.78 -0.67
C LEU A 88 -8.76 -14.51 -0.30
N ALA A 89 -9.26 -13.69 0.62
CA ALA A 89 -8.61 -12.45 1.03
C ALA A 89 -7.37 -12.67 1.92
N ASN A 90 -7.39 -13.64 2.84
CA ASN A 90 -6.18 -14.01 3.60
C ASN A 90 -5.24 -14.89 2.77
N ASN A 91 -5.75 -15.62 1.77
CA ASN A 91 -4.94 -16.49 0.93
C ASN A 91 -4.32 -15.80 -0.31
N LYS A 92 -4.81 -14.64 -0.72
CA LYS A 92 -4.20 -13.93 -1.86
C LYS A 92 -2.73 -13.57 -1.58
N ASP A 93 -2.43 -13.13 -0.37
CA ASP A 93 -1.06 -12.71 -0.03
C ASP A 93 -0.09 -13.90 0.02
N TRP A 94 -0.41 -15.07 0.60
CA TRP A 94 0.52 -16.22 0.52
C TRP A 94 0.60 -16.81 -0.90
N LEU A 95 -0.48 -16.85 -1.68
CA LEU A 95 -0.43 -17.35 -3.06
C LEU A 95 0.52 -16.49 -3.92
N VAL A 96 0.51 -15.17 -3.69
CA VAL A 96 1.45 -14.23 -4.34
C VAL A 96 2.90 -14.53 -3.97
N TRP A 97 3.18 -15.04 -2.76
CA TRP A 97 4.55 -15.30 -2.30
C TRP A 97 5.03 -16.76 -2.46
N VAL A 98 4.11 -17.73 -2.49
CA VAL A 98 4.46 -19.15 -2.65
C VAL A 98 4.90 -19.49 -4.07
N GLY A 99 4.27 -18.88 -5.09
CA GLY A 99 4.73 -19.05 -6.47
C GLY A 99 6.21 -18.65 -6.64
N PRO A 100 6.61 -17.44 -6.21
CA PRO A 100 8.00 -17.01 -6.18
C PRO A 100 8.93 -17.94 -5.40
N LEU A 101 8.51 -18.39 -4.22
CA LEU A 101 9.29 -19.32 -3.40
C LEU A 101 9.53 -20.66 -4.12
N LEU A 102 8.49 -21.25 -4.69
CA LEU A 102 8.60 -22.48 -5.46
C LEU A 102 9.50 -22.29 -6.68
N SER A 103 9.40 -21.14 -7.37
CA SER A 103 10.29 -20.81 -8.48
C SER A 103 11.77 -20.73 -8.03
N CYS A 104 12.06 -20.06 -6.91
CA CYS A 104 13.42 -20.01 -6.37
C CYS A 104 13.94 -21.40 -5.99
N LEU A 105 13.10 -22.23 -5.35
CA LEU A 105 13.46 -23.60 -4.97
C LEU A 105 13.73 -24.49 -6.19
N ILE A 106 12.88 -24.44 -7.21
CA ILE A 106 13.07 -25.19 -8.46
C ILE A 106 14.38 -24.77 -9.13
N GLN A 107 14.64 -23.47 -9.26
CA GLN A 107 15.88 -22.96 -9.87
C GLN A 107 17.13 -23.36 -9.08
N LEU A 108 17.04 -23.41 -7.75
CA LEU A 108 18.15 -23.87 -6.91
C LEU A 108 18.45 -25.36 -7.16
N LEU A 109 17.42 -26.16 -7.42
CA LEU A 109 17.53 -27.59 -7.70
C LEU A 109 17.99 -27.90 -9.14
N THR A 110 17.57 -27.09 -10.12
CA THR A 110 17.83 -27.37 -11.56
C THR A 110 19.02 -26.60 -12.14
N GLU A 111 19.31 -25.39 -11.66
CA GLU A 111 20.27 -24.45 -12.27
C GLU A 111 21.17 -23.78 -11.21
N HIS A 112 21.62 -24.58 -10.25
CA HIS A 112 22.32 -24.16 -9.03
C HIS A 112 23.42 -23.11 -9.25
N THR A 113 24.28 -23.28 -10.26
CA THR A 113 25.43 -22.40 -10.50
C THR A 113 25.07 -21.07 -11.15
N ARG A 114 23.97 -21.01 -11.91
CA ARG A 114 23.63 -19.84 -12.73
C ARG A 114 22.91 -18.75 -11.93
N TYR A 115 22.10 -19.14 -10.95
CA TYR A 115 21.25 -18.21 -10.18
C TYR A 115 21.57 -18.18 -8.68
N TRP A 116 22.73 -18.70 -8.27
CA TRP A 116 23.12 -18.76 -6.86
C TRP A 116 23.02 -17.40 -6.16
N SER A 117 23.66 -16.37 -6.71
CA SER A 117 23.67 -15.01 -6.13
C SER A 117 22.26 -14.42 -6.05
N ALA A 118 21.43 -14.63 -7.06
CA ALA A 118 20.05 -14.16 -7.10
C ALA A 118 19.19 -14.85 -6.02
N ASN A 119 19.33 -16.16 -5.86
CA ASN A 119 18.61 -16.94 -4.84
C ASN A 119 19.08 -16.60 -3.42
N CYS A 120 20.38 -16.36 -3.20
CA CYS A 120 20.91 -15.93 -1.90
C CYS A 120 20.31 -14.60 -1.41
N VAL A 121 19.90 -13.72 -2.33
CA VAL A 121 19.24 -12.45 -2.00
C VAL A 121 17.72 -12.62 -1.89
N ALA A 122 17.09 -13.37 -2.81
CA ALA A 122 15.63 -13.54 -2.83
C ALA A 122 15.10 -14.38 -1.67
N LEU A 123 15.78 -15.48 -1.31
CA LEU A 123 15.27 -16.44 -0.33
C LEU A 123 15.10 -15.85 1.09
N PRO A 124 16.10 -15.12 1.66
CA PRO A 124 15.90 -14.44 2.94
C PRO A 124 14.73 -13.46 2.91
N GLY A 125 14.57 -12.73 1.80
CA GLY A 125 13.45 -11.82 1.60
C GLY A 125 12.09 -12.52 1.64
N LEU A 126 11.98 -13.65 0.94
CA LEU A 126 10.79 -14.49 0.94
C LEU A 126 10.47 -15.06 2.33
N ILE A 127 11.49 -15.52 3.06
CA ILE A 127 11.33 -16.02 4.44
C ILE A 127 10.79 -14.89 5.32
N ILE A 128 11.38 -13.70 5.26
CA ILE A 128 10.90 -12.53 6.02
C ILE A 128 9.44 -12.22 5.69
N LEU A 129 9.07 -12.18 4.41
CA LEU A 129 7.69 -11.89 3.98
C LEU A 129 6.70 -12.98 4.42
N LEU A 130 7.08 -14.25 4.35
CA LEU A 130 6.24 -15.37 4.80
C LEU A 130 6.05 -15.34 6.32
N THR A 131 7.13 -15.19 7.08
CA THR A 131 7.09 -15.06 8.54
C THR A 131 6.25 -13.85 8.95
N HIS A 132 6.43 -12.71 8.27
CA HIS A 132 5.61 -11.53 8.48
C HIS A 132 4.13 -11.83 8.20
N GLY A 133 3.82 -12.46 7.07
CA GLY A 133 2.45 -12.87 6.73
C GLY A 133 1.81 -13.78 7.78
N VAL A 134 2.54 -14.79 8.26
CA VAL A 134 2.06 -15.73 9.30
C VAL A 134 1.83 -15.02 10.63
N LEU A 135 2.78 -14.20 11.08
CA LEU A 135 2.64 -13.45 12.34
C LEU A 135 1.51 -12.40 12.28
N HIS A 136 1.29 -11.80 11.11
CA HIS A 136 0.25 -10.80 10.89
C HIS A 136 -1.14 -11.37 10.60
N ARG A 137 -1.23 -12.68 10.33
CA ARG A 137 -2.51 -13.38 10.17
C ARG A 137 -3.24 -13.66 11.48
N LYS A 138 -2.60 -13.53 12.65
CA LYS A 138 -3.29 -13.77 13.92
C LYS A 138 -4.47 -12.79 14.02
N PRO A 139 -5.73 -13.27 14.00
CA PRO A 139 -6.88 -12.39 14.04
C PRO A 139 -6.83 -11.66 15.38
N SER A 140 -6.61 -10.35 15.34
CA SER A 140 -6.80 -9.56 16.54
C SER A 140 -8.28 -9.60 16.87
N SER A 141 -8.61 -10.13 18.05
CA SER A 141 -9.98 -10.24 18.54
C SER A 141 -10.58 -8.85 18.54
N VAL A 142 -11.54 -8.63 17.63
CA VAL A 142 -12.23 -7.35 17.55
C VAL A 142 -13.05 -7.22 18.84
N PRO A 143 -12.85 -6.16 19.66
CA PRO A 143 -13.63 -5.92 20.88
C PRO A 143 -15.13 -5.89 20.59
N ASP A 144 -15.98 -6.10 21.58
CA ASP A 144 -17.44 -6.08 21.42
C ASP A 144 -17.94 -4.69 20.98
N ARG A 145 -19.14 -4.64 20.36
CA ARG A 145 -19.66 -3.39 19.77
C ARG A 145 -19.99 -2.34 20.85
N ASP A 146 -20.22 -2.79 22.08
CA ASP A 146 -20.61 -1.93 23.19
C ASP A 146 -19.40 -1.38 23.95
N ASP A 147 -18.19 -1.91 23.68
CA ASP A 147 -16.93 -1.44 24.25
C ASP A 147 -16.27 -0.40 23.33
N THR A 148 -16.74 0.85 23.42
CA THR A 148 -16.22 1.97 22.61
C THR A 148 -14.75 2.25 22.89
N ALA A 149 -14.34 2.23 24.16
CA ALA A 149 -12.95 2.43 24.57
C ALA A 149 -12.04 1.34 24.02
N GLY A 150 -12.46 0.06 24.11
CA GLY A 150 -11.76 -1.06 23.51
C GLY A 150 -11.63 -0.94 22.00
N MET A 151 -12.68 -0.49 21.30
CA MET A 151 -12.63 -0.27 19.84
C MET A 151 -11.60 0.81 19.45
N VAL A 152 -11.50 1.91 20.20
CA VAL A 152 -10.50 2.96 19.96
C VAL A 152 -9.08 2.45 20.21
N GLN A 153 -8.85 1.74 21.32
CA GLN A 153 -7.54 1.13 21.60
C GLN A 153 -7.15 0.09 20.55
N PHE A 154 -8.11 -0.73 20.11
CA PHE A 154 -7.91 -1.69 19.04
C PHE A 154 -7.52 -1.00 17.73
N TYR A 155 -8.21 0.07 17.36
CA TYR A 155 -7.91 0.84 16.16
C TYR A 155 -6.52 1.47 16.22
N LYS A 156 -6.16 2.08 17.35
CA LYS A 156 -4.82 2.64 17.60
C LYS A 156 -3.72 1.58 17.49
N LYS A 157 -3.88 0.46 18.20
CA LYS A 157 -2.92 -0.65 18.19
C LYS A 157 -2.72 -1.23 16.79
N GLU A 158 -3.77 -1.29 15.98
CA GLU A 158 -3.66 -1.78 14.62
C GLU A 158 -2.93 -0.79 13.70
N LEU A 159 -3.15 0.53 13.87
CA LEU A 159 -2.38 1.56 13.16
C LEU A 159 -0.90 1.57 13.57
N GLU A 160 -0.61 1.47 14.86
CA GLU A 160 0.75 1.33 15.38
C GLU A 160 1.44 0.10 14.78
N ARG A 161 0.74 -1.03 14.72
CA ARG A 161 1.26 -2.27 14.12
C ARG A 161 1.71 -2.07 12.67
N PHE A 162 1.01 -1.24 11.89
CA PHE A 162 1.39 -0.89 10.52
C PHE A 162 2.50 0.15 10.43
N CYS A 163 2.66 1.02 11.43
CA CYS A 163 3.67 2.08 11.43
C CYS A 163 5.00 1.66 12.10
N ASN A 164 5.03 0.53 12.78
CA ASN A 164 6.17 0.08 13.56
C ASN A 164 7.11 -0.86 12.76
N VAL A 165 8.07 -1.48 13.45
CA VAL A 165 9.10 -2.41 12.96
C VAL A 165 8.60 -3.46 11.95
N SER A 166 7.33 -3.89 12.07
CA SER A 166 6.68 -4.80 11.11
C SER A 166 6.71 -4.26 9.66
N PHE A 167 6.50 -2.96 9.46
CA PHE A 167 6.58 -2.33 8.14
C PHE A 167 7.97 -2.46 7.52
N TRP A 168 9.01 -2.23 8.32
CA TRP A 168 10.39 -2.32 7.85
C TRP A 168 10.80 -3.74 7.49
N PHE A 169 10.33 -4.74 8.24
CA PHE A 169 10.51 -6.14 7.86
C PHE A 169 9.83 -6.46 6.54
N TYR A 170 8.58 -6.02 6.35
CA TYR A 170 7.89 -6.18 5.08
C TYR A 170 8.65 -5.48 3.94
N PHE A 171 9.11 -4.24 4.15
CA PHE A 171 9.85 -3.46 3.17
C PHE A 171 11.19 -4.10 2.77
N VAL A 172 12.00 -4.53 3.75
CA VAL A 172 13.29 -5.20 3.51
C VAL A 172 13.07 -6.55 2.83
N GLY A 173 12.07 -7.31 3.27
CA GLY A 173 11.69 -8.58 2.65
C GLY A 173 11.31 -8.37 1.18
N PHE A 174 10.45 -7.39 0.92
CA PHE A 174 10.04 -7.00 -0.42
C PHE A 174 11.25 -6.60 -1.27
N LEU A 175 12.07 -5.63 -0.85
CA LEU A 175 13.25 -5.19 -1.62
C LEU A 175 14.22 -6.33 -1.93
N SER A 176 14.48 -7.22 -0.97
CA SER A 176 15.38 -8.37 -1.16
C SER A 176 14.87 -9.30 -2.27
N VAL A 177 13.56 -9.59 -2.28
CA VAL A 177 12.94 -10.36 -3.37
C VAL A 177 13.10 -9.66 -4.70
N GLY A 178 12.83 -8.35 -4.76
CA GLY A 178 12.96 -7.57 -5.99
C GLY A 178 14.36 -7.55 -6.57
N LEU A 179 15.36 -7.34 -5.72
CA LEU A 179 16.76 -7.37 -6.11
C LEU A 179 17.15 -8.76 -6.62
N GLY A 180 16.79 -9.82 -5.90
CA GLY A 180 17.06 -11.19 -6.33
C GLY A 180 16.44 -11.50 -7.71
N TYR A 181 15.17 -11.18 -7.92
CA TYR A 181 14.53 -11.37 -9.23
C TYR A 181 15.15 -10.52 -10.33
N SER A 182 15.57 -9.29 -10.04
CA SER A 182 16.21 -8.42 -11.02
C SER A 182 17.51 -9.00 -11.57
N LEU A 183 18.20 -9.83 -10.78
CA LEU A 183 19.42 -10.53 -11.20
C LEU A 183 19.14 -11.72 -12.13
N MET A 184 17.93 -12.26 -12.12
CA MET A 184 17.52 -13.42 -12.92
C MET A 184 16.99 -13.06 -14.30
N VAL A 185 16.48 -11.82 -14.46
CA VAL A 185 15.77 -11.41 -15.67
C VAL A 185 16.64 -10.58 -16.63
N GLY A 186 16.39 -10.74 -17.93
CA GLY A 186 17.00 -9.91 -18.97
C GLY A 186 16.55 -8.43 -18.91
N VAL A 187 17.11 -7.58 -19.78
CA VAL A 187 16.90 -6.12 -19.77
C VAL A 187 15.41 -5.73 -19.76
N ILE A 188 14.59 -6.33 -20.63
CA ILE A 188 13.15 -6.06 -20.70
C ILE A 188 12.46 -6.46 -19.38
N GLY A 189 12.84 -7.62 -18.83
CA GLY A 189 12.32 -8.08 -17.54
C GLY A 189 12.69 -7.11 -16.41
N LYS A 190 13.91 -6.58 -16.38
CA LYS A 190 14.33 -5.56 -15.39
C LYS A 190 13.48 -4.29 -15.48
N LEU A 191 13.12 -3.85 -16.68
CA LEU A 191 12.26 -2.67 -16.86
C LEU A 191 10.84 -2.92 -16.34
N ILE A 192 10.24 -4.05 -16.69
CA ILE A 192 8.90 -4.44 -16.21
C ILE A 192 8.90 -4.58 -14.68
N LEU A 193 9.89 -5.31 -14.16
CA LEU A 193 10.06 -5.51 -12.73
C LEU A 193 10.25 -4.16 -12.04
N GLY A 194 11.13 -3.29 -12.55
CA GLY A 194 11.35 -1.95 -12.02
C GLY A 194 10.10 -1.08 -11.97
N LEU A 195 9.26 -1.12 -13.01
CA LEU A 195 7.97 -0.42 -13.01
C LEU A 195 7.02 -1.00 -11.94
N PHE A 196 6.94 -2.33 -11.86
CA PHE A 196 6.14 -2.99 -10.82
C PHE A 196 6.63 -2.62 -9.41
N TRP A 197 7.94 -2.63 -9.16
CA TRP A 197 8.55 -2.27 -7.88
C TRP A 197 8.30 -0.82 -7.51
N THR A 198 8.51 0.10 -8.44
CA THR A 198 8.28 1.54 -8.18
C THR A 198 6.83 1.81 -7.80
N VAL A 199 5.86 1.21 -8.49
CA VAL A 199 4.43 1.34 -8.14
C VAL A 199 4.14 0.78 -6.75
N ASN A 200 4.65 -0.42 -6.42
CA ASN A 200 4.40 -1.03 -5.12
C ASN A 200 5.07 -0.25 -3.98
N LEU A 201 6.35 0.11 -4.12
CA LEU A 201 7.08 0.92 -3.13
C LEU A 201 6.38 2.25 -2.89
N TRP A 202 5.86 2.85 -3.95
CA TRP A 202 5.09 4.08 -3.86
C TRP A 202 3.77 3.89 -3.10
N ILE A 203 3.01 2.82 -3.37
CA ILE A 203 1.80 2.46 -2.62
C ILE A 203 2.11 2.20 -1.14
N ILE A 204 3.19 1.47 -0.84
CA ILE A 204 3.65 1.14 0.51
C ILE A 204 4.03 2.41 1.27
N ALA A 205 4.85 3.28 0.68
CA ALA A 205 5.26 4.55 1.27
C ALA A 205 4.07 5.49 1.48
N TRP A 206 3.14 5.53 0.52
CA TRP A 206 1.90 6.29 0.64
C TRP A 206 1.07 5.81 1.83
N LYS A 207 0.83 4.49 1.92
CA LYS A 207 0.06 3.89 3.02
C LYS A 207 0.70 4.18 4.37
N TYR A 208 2.00 3.97 4.50
CA TYR A 208 2.75 4.27 5.72
C TYR A 208 2.59 5.73 6.16
N ARG A 209 2.79 6.67 5.22
CA ARG A 209 2.64 8.10 5.51
C ARG A 209 1.22 8.45 5.96
N ASN A 210 0.22 7.80 5.36
CA ASN A 210 -1.18 8.06 5.68
C ASN A 210 -1.55 7.52 7.07
N ASP A 211 -1.19 6.28 7.36
CA ASP A 211 -1.47 5.62 8.64
C ASP A 211 -0.71 6.32 9.78
N SER A 212 0.53 6.78 9.53
CA SER A 212 1.32 7.56 10.49
C SER A 212 0.69 8.91 10.82
N ARG A 213 0.16 9.65 9.82
CA ARG A 213 -0.57 10.90 10.06
C ARG A 213 -1.84 10.66 10.88
N HIS A 214 -2.55 9.58 10.58
CA HIS A 214 -3.74 9.18 11.33
C HIS A 214 -3.41 8.87 12.78
N LEU A 215 -2.35 8.11 13.01
CA LEU A 215 -1.89 7.77 14.36
C LEU A 215 -1.57 9.03 15.16
N GLN A 216 -0.85 9.99 14.57
CA GLN A 216 -0.56 11.27 15.21
C GLN A 216 -1.81 12.08 15.56
N GLN A 217 -2.87 12.03 14.74
CA GLN A 217 -4.14 12.68 15.07
C GLN A 217 -4.83 12.02 16.26
N ILE A 218 -4.83 10.69 16.31
CA ILE A 218 -5.42 9.92 17.41
C ILE A 218 -4.64 10.14 18.70
N GLU A 219 -3.31 10.16 18.63
CA GLU A 219 -2.44 10.41 19.79
C GLU A 219 -2.67 11.79 20.40
N ARG A 220 -2.92 12.83 19.59
CA ARG A 220 -3.30 14.16 20.11
C ARG A 220 -4.63 14.11 20.86
N LEU A 221 -5.66 13.53 20.25
CA LEU A 221 -6.99 13.46 20.84
C LEU A 221 -7.05 12.58 22.10
N THR A 222 -6.23 11.53 22.17
CA THR A 222 -6.19 10.62 23.34
C THR A 222 -5.17 11.04 24.39
N GLY A 223 -4.19 11.87 24.05
CA GLY A 223 -3.18 12.40 24.96
C GLY A 223 -3.69 13.57 25.81
N ASP A 224 -4.61 14.39 25.27
CA ASP A 224 -5.18 15.54 25.97
C ASP A 224 -6.12 15.11 27.13
N ASP A 225 -6.73 13.92 27.06
CA ASP A 225 -7.66 13.38 28.07
C ASP A 225 -6.98 12.82 29.34
N VAL A 226 -5.65 12.65 29.36
CA VAL A 226 -4.91 12.10 30.54
C VAL A 226 -4.41 13.21 31.48
N SER A 227 -4.53 14.47 31.07
CA SER A 227 -4.05 15.65 31.80
C SER A 227 -5.14 16.49 32.47
N ALA A 228 -6.40 16.02 32.49
CA ALA A 228 -7.54 16.66 33.16
C ALA A 228 -8.06 15.77 34.30
#